data_AF-A0A095A363-F1
#
_entry.id   AF-A0A095A363-F1
#
_cell.length_a   1.000
_cell.length_b   1.000
_cell.length_c   1.000
_cell.angle_alpha   90.00
_cell.angle_beta   90.00
_cell.angle_gamma   90.00
#
_symmetry.space_group_name_H-M   'P 1'
#
loop_
_entity.id
_entity.type
_entity.pdbx_description
1 polymer ?
#
loop_
_entity_poly.entity_id
_entity_poly.type
_entity_poly.pdbx_seq_one_letter_code
_entity_poly.pdbx_strand_id
1 'polypeptide(L)'
;MTVCYLFKLNPLLDEEYIPPKPEVKDFKEDGSVFTTRCKLFYKADNEWKERGLGNLFIKPTTNDKFQLLIRADTNLGNILLNILVTKDVPIKQQKNNLTLVCIPSPPLPSQAKSSLTNEEDNGQPKPVPMLIRVKTEEGATELLSQMDLHRGVSTNS
;
A
#
# COMPACT_ATOMS: atom_id res chain seq x y z
N MET A 1 31.86 74.18 1.05
CA MET A 1 30.67 73.47 1.58
C MET A 1 29.75 73.20 0.40
N THR A 2 29.06 72.06 0.41
CA THR A 2 28.15 71.55 -0.62
C THR A 2 28.81 70.66 -1.67
N VAL A 3 28.76 69.34 -1.44
CA VAL A 3 28.49 68.38 -2.51
C VAL A 3 27.53 67.33 -1.98
N CYS A 4 26.40 67.24 -2.67
CA CYS A 4 25.33 66.28 -2.53
C CYS A 4 25.87 64.83 -2.56
N TYR A 5 25.59 64.03 -1.53
CA TYR A 5 25.64 62.58 -1.68
C TYR A 5 24.23 62.06 -1.94
N LEU A 6 24.01 61.90 -3.23
CA LEU A 6 22.89 61.25 -3.90
C LEU A 6 22.68 59.83 -3.35
N PHE A 7 21.41 59.55 -3.05
CA PHE A 7 20.84 58.22 -2.87
C PHE A 7 21.41 57.22 -3.88
N LYS A 8 22.15 56.21 -3.41
CA LYS A 8 22.24 54.92 -4.08
C LYS A 8 21.31 53.96 -3.36
N LEU A 9 20.10 53.85 -3.90
CA LEU A 9 19.17 52.75 -3.65
C LEU A 9 19.94 51.44 -3.87
N ASN A 10 20.13 50.69 -2.80
CA ASN A 10 20.44 49.27 -2.91
C ASN A 10 19.08 48.58 -3.16
N PRO A 11 18.85 47.95 -4.31
CA PRO A 11 17.60 47.25 -4.55
C PRO A 11 17.57 46.06 -3.59
N LEU A 12 16.58 46.05 -2.71
CA LEU A 12 16.28 44.88 -1.90
C LEU A 12 16.02 43.73 -2.88
N LEU A 13 16.90 42.73 -2.84
CA LEU A 13 16.61 41.43 -3.43
C LEU A 13 15.33 40.94 -2.76
N ASP A 14 14.25 40.91 -3.53
CA ASP A 14 13.11 40.04 -3.27
C ASP A 14 13.64 38.60 -3.29
N GLU A 15 14.11 38.10 -2.15
CA GLU A 15 14.24 36.67 -1.93
C GLU A 15 12.82 36.10 -1.92
N GLU A 16 12.33 35.78 -3.11
CA GLU A 16 11.09 35.07 -3.32
C GLU A 16 11.17 33.75 -2.54
N TYR A 17 10.45 33.66 -1.42
CA TYR A 17 10.34 32.44 -0.63
C TYR A 17 9.67 31.37 -1.52
N ILE A 18 10.48 30.54 -2.14
CA ILE A 18 10.03 29.34 -2.84
C ILE A 18 9.87 28.26 -1.76
N PRO A 19 8.64 27.84 -1.41
CA PRO A 19 8.47 26.70 -0.51
C PRO A 19 9.22 25.52 -1.13
N PRO A 20 10.05 24.78 -0.36
CA PRO A 20 10.78 23.65 -0.89
C PRO A 20 9.80 22.73 -1.59
N LYS A 21 9.99 22.52 -2.90
CA LYS A 21 9.18 21.60 -3.70
C LYS A 21 9.14 20.28 -2.92
N PRO A 22 7.96 19.74 -2.60
CA PRO A 22 7.90 18.44 -1.94
C PRO A 22 8.59 17.45 -2.86
N GLU A 23 9.80 17.03 -2.47
CA GLU A 23 10.46 15.90 -3.09
C GLU A 23 9.50 14.73 -2.89
N VAL A 24 8.79 14.36 -3.95
CA VAL A 24 8.04 13.13 -4.03
C VAL A 24 9.10 12.04 -3.95
N LYS A 25 9.45 11.67 -2.72
CA LYS A 25 10.20 10.46 -2.45
C LYS A 25 9.31 9.34 -2.96
N ASP A 26 9.58 8.90 -4.17
CA ASP A 26 9.17 7.59 -4.62
C ASP A 26 9.69 6.63 -3.56
N PHE A 27 8.79 6.15 -2.71
CA PHE A 27 9.08 5.15 -1.69
C PHE A 27 9.37 3.83 -2.42
N LYS A 28 10.56 3.72 -3.03
CA LYS A 28 11.13 2.43 -3.42
C LYS A 28 11.61 1.78 -2.14
N GLU A 29 10.83 0.83 -1.66
CA GLU A 29 11.20 0.07 -0.47
C GLU A 29 12.30 -0.93 -0.84
N ASP A 30 13.43 -0.91 -0.14
CA ASP A 30 14.56 -1.83 -0.38
C ASP A 30 14.06 -3.29 -0.40
N GLY A 31 14.32 -3.98 -1.51
CA GLY A 31 13.94 -5.39 -1.73
C GLY A 31 12.55 -5.65 -2.33
N SER A 32 11.78 -4.63 -2.72
CA SER A 32 10.54 -4.86 -3.48
C SER A 32 10.83 -5.14 -4.96
N VAL A 33 10.29 -6.23 -5.49
CA VAL A 33 10.44 -6.63 -6.91
C VAL A 33 9.36 -6.02 -7.81
N PHE A 34 8.21 -5.74 -7.22
CA PHE A 34 7.08 -5.15 -7.93
C PHE A 34 6.42 -4.09 -7.04
N THR A 35 6.03 -2.98 -7.66
CA THR A 35 5.27 -1.92 -7.01
C THR A 35 4.11 -1.49 -7.89
N THR A 36 2.93 -1.34 -7.30
CA THR A 36 1.77 -0.80 -8.01
C THR A 36 0.87 0.00 -7.09
N ARG A 37 0.30 1.08 -7.61
CA ARG A 37 -0.68 1.88 -6.88
C ARG A 37 -2.03 1.14 -6.88
N CYS A 38 -2.57 0.90 -5.69
CA CYS A 38 -3.79 0.14 -5.51
C CYS A 38 -4.69 0.74 -4.43
N LYS A 39 -5.97 0.38 -4.49
CA LYS A 39 -6.97 0.71 -3.48
C LYS A 39 -7.41 -0.57 -2.79
N LEU A 40 -7.29 -0.62 -1.47
CA LEU A 40 -7.56 -1.81 -0.67
C LEU A 40 -8.96 -1.73 -0.06
N PHE A 41 -9.70 -2.83 -0.18
CA PHE A 41 -11.01 -3.05 0.40
C PHE A 41 -11.01 -4.35 1.23
N TYR A 42 -11.82 -4.39 2.27
CA TYR A 42 -12.03 -5.57 3.11
C TYR A 42 -13.53 -5.85 3.22
N LYS A 43 -13.90 -7.12 3.33
CA LYS A 43 -15.29 -7.51 3.55
C LYS A 43 -15.61 -7.47 5.05
N ALA A 44 -16.62 -6.69 5.44
CA ALA A 44 -17.15 -6.63 6.80
C ALA A 44 -18.67 -6.61 6.74
N ASP A 45 -19.33 -7.46 7.53
CA ASP A 45 -20.79 -7.53 7.63
C ASP A 45 -21.47 -7.75 6.26
N ASN A 46 -20.82 -8.54 5.38
CA ASN A 46 -21.18 -8.77 3.98
C ASN A 46 -21.03 -7.57 3.02
N GLU A 47 -20.50 -6.43 3.47
CA GLU A 47 -20.23 -5.27 2.64
C GLU A 47 -18.74 -5.04 2.43
N TRP A 48 -18.37 -4.49 1.27
CA TRP A 48 -16.99 -4.09 0.98
C TRP A 48 -16.72 -2.70 1.56
N LYS A 49 -15.86 -2.63 2.58
CA LYS A 49 -15.41 -1.38 3.20
C LYS A 49 -14.02 -1.02 2.70
N GLU A 50 -13.80 0.26 2.43
CA GLU A 50 -12.50 0.78 2.03
C GLU A 50 -11.53 0.79 3.21
N ARG A 51 -10.33 0.24 3.02
CA ARG A 51 -9.23 0.33 3.99
C ARG A 51 -8.34 1.54 3.72
N GLY A 52 -8.06 1.81 2.44
CA GLY A 52 -7.29 2.98 2.02
C GLY A 52 -6.66 2.84 0.63
N LEU A 53 -6.13 3.96 0.12
CA LEU A 53 -5.34 4.03 -1.11
C LEU A 53 -3.85 3.96 -0.77
N GLY A 54 -3.09 3.15 -1.48
CA GLY A 54 -1.69 2.94 -1.19
C GLY A 54 -0.89 2.34 -2.33
N ASN A 55 0.41 2.18 -2.09
CA ASN A 55 1.32 1.47 -2.97
C ASN A 55 1.54 0.07 -2.40
N LEU A 56 1.28 -0.93 -3.24
CA LEU A 56 1.50 -2.35 -2.97
C LEU A 56 2.91 -2.70 -3.40
N PHE A 57 3.63 -3.34 -2.50
CA PHE A 57 4.98 -3.85 -2.69
C PHE A 57 4.97 -5.36 -2.52
N ILE A 58 5.53 -6.05 -3.51
CA ILE A 58 5.84 -7.48 -3.40
C ILE A 58 7.30 -7.60 -3.00
N LYS A 59 7.57 -8.30 -1.90
CA LYS A 59 8.93 -8.62 -1.45
C LYS A 59 9.11 -10.13 -1.43
N PRO A 60 9.93 -10.72 -2.29
CA PRO A 60 10.20 -12.15 -2.25
C PRO A 60 10.97 -12.52 -0.98
N THR A 61 10.76 -13.72 -0.48
CA THR A 61 11.46 -14.28 0.68
C THR A 61 12.06 -15.63 0.31
N THR A 62 13.08 -16.08 1.06
CA THR A 62 13.90 -17.27 0.78
C THR A 62 13.20 -18.63 0.96
N ASN A 63 11.87 -18.69 1.00
CA ASN A 63 11.12 -19.90 1.38
C ASN A 63 9.83 -20.11 0.56
N ASP A 64 9.83 -19.84 -0.74
CA ASP A 64 8.61 -19.94 -1.60
C ASP A 64 7.42 -19.12 -1.09
N LYS A 65 7.73 -18.05 -0.35
CA LYS A 65 6.77 -17.10 0.21
C LYS A 65 7.18 -15.73 -0.25
N PHE A 66 6.20 -14.87 -0.42
CA PHE A 66 6.43 -13.45 -0.62
C PHE A 66 5.64 -12.66 0.40
N GLN A 67 6.20 -11.54 0.82
CA GLN A 67 5.52 -10.58 1.66
C GLN A 67 4.78 -9.60 0.76
N LEU A 68 3.48 -9.46 1.01
CA LEU A 68 2.64 -8.44 0.43
C LEU A 68 2.51 -7.31 1.44
N LEU A 69 3.06 -6.15 1.08
CA LEU A 69 3.07 -4.97 1.92
C LEU A 69 2.36 -3.83 1.19
N ILE A 70 1.38 -3.22 1.81
CA ILE A 70 0.67 -2.05 1.26
C ILE A 70 0.90 -0.88 2.20
N ARG A 71 1.52 0.19 1.70
CA ARG A 71 1.69 1.45 2.43
C ARG A 71 0.75 2.50 1.87
N ALA A 72 0.14 3.28 2.75
CA ALA A 72 -0.73 4.39 2.36
C ALA A 72 0.05 5.41 1.52
N ASP A 73 -0.61 5.98 0.52
CA ASP A 73 -0.06 7.05 -0.33
C ASP A 73 -0.14 8.41 0.40
N THR A 74 0.46 8.49 1.57
CA THR A 74 0.52 9.70 2.40
C THR A 74 1.95 9.90 2.88
N ASN A 75 2.30 11.13 3.29
CA ASN A 75 3.64 11.46 3.77
C ASN A 75 4.09 10.60 4.98
N LEU A 76 3.13 10.06 5.76
CA LEU A 76 3.41 9.19 6.90
C LEU A 76 3.68 7.74 6.47
N GLY A 77 3.16 7.29 5.32
CA GLY A 77 3.39 5.94 4.81
C GLY A 77 2.83 4.83 5.72
N ASN A 78 1.70 5.07 6.38
CA ASN A 78 1.07 4.10 7.28
C ASN A 78 0.86 2.74 6.60
N ILE A 79 1.17 1.65 7.30
CA ILE A 79 0.98 0.30 6.79
C ILE A 79 -0.52 -0.04 6.79
N LEU A 80 -1.07 -0.29 5.61
CA LEU A 80 -2.47 -0.69 5.43
C LEU A 80 -2.65 -2.20 5.56
N LEU A 81 -1.70 -2.97 5.02
CA LEU A 81 -1.67 -4.43 5.04
C LEU A 81 -0.22 -4.92 5.00
N ASN A 82 0.13 -5.86 5.87
CA ASN A 82 1.42 -6.55 5.85
C ASN A 82 1.19 -8.04 6.12
N ILE A 83 1.26 -8.85 5.08
CA ILE A 83 1.02 -10.28 5.16
C ILE A 83 2.09 -11.07 4.42
N LEU A 84 2.36 -12.28 4.90
CA LEU A 84 3.11 -13.29 4.14
C LEU A 84 2.11 -14.12 3.35
N VAL A 85 2.25 -14.12 2.03
CA VAL A 85 1.40 -14.91 1.13
C VAL A 85 2.12 -16.22 0.79
N THR A 86 1.41 -17.32 1.00
CA THR A 86 1.89 -18.68 0.69
C THR A 86 1.23 -19.23 -0.57
N LYS A 87 1.69 -20.40 -1.03
CA LYS A 87 1.11 -21.11 -2.18
C LYS A 87 -0.35 -21.50 -2.01
N ASP A 88 -0.87 -21.53 -0.80
CA ASP A 88 -2.23 -22.02 -0.53
C ASP A 88 -3.28 -20.91 -0.63
N VAL A 89 -2.87 -19.64 -0.65
CA VAL A 89 -3.80 -18.51 -0.64
C VAL A 89 -4.48 -18.36 -2.01
N PRO A 90 -5.78 -18.61 -2.14
CA PRO A 90 -6.47 -18.45 -3.42
C PRO A 90 -6.55 -16.97 -3.79
N ILE A 91 -5.91 -16.60 -4.89
CA ILE A 91 -5.98 -15.26 -5.49
C ILE A 91 -6.83 -15.38 -6.76
N LYS A 92 -7.84 -14.53 -6.89
CA LYS A 92 -8.72 -14.49 -8.06
C LYS A 92 -8.74 -13.08 -8.65
N GLN A 93 -8.45 -12.96 -9.94
CA GLN A 93 -8.63 -11.71 -10.66
C GLN A 93 -10.07 -11.60 -11.19
N GLN A 94 -10.62 -10.39 -11.12
CA GLN A 94 -11.92 -9.98 -11.65
C GLN A 94 -11.75 -8.60 -12.30
N LYS A 95 -11.49 -8.58 -13.61
CA LYS A 95 -11.13 -7.37 -14.37
C LYS A 95 -9.92 -6.67 -13.75
N ASN A 96 -10.10 -5.44 -13.26
CA ASN A 96 -9.10 -4.61 -12.59
C ASN A 96 -9.01 -4.84 -11.06
N ASN A 97 -9.67 -5.87 -10.53
CA ASN A 97 -9.69 -6.19 -9.10
C ASN A 97 -9.08 -7.57 -8.84
N LEU A 98 -8.25 -7.69 -7.82
CA LEU A 98 -7.77 -8.97 -7.30
C LEU A 98 -8.41 -9.22 -5.94
N THR A 99 -8.98 -10.39 -5.75
CA THR A 99 -9.52 -10.83 -4.47
C THR A 99 -8.64 -11.92 -3.89
N LEU A 100 -8.31 -11.79 -2.60
CA LEU A 100 -7.60 -12.81 -1.83
C LEU A 100 -8.21 -12.94 -0.45
N VAL A 101 -8.00 -14.08 0.21
CA VAL A 101 -8.42 -14.30 1.59
C VAL A 101 -7.18 -14.36 2.46
N CYS A 102 -7.07 -13.47 3.44
CA CYS A 102 -5.90 -13.40 4.32
C CYS A 102 -6.25 -12.90 5.71
N ILE A 103 -5.36 -13.15 6.66
CA ILE A 103 -5.43 -12.58 8.00
C ILE A 103 -4.80 -11.19 7.95
N PRO A 104 -5.56 -10.11 8.21
CA PRO A 104 -5.02 -8.76 8.18
C PRO A 104 -4.08 -8.50 9.35
N SER A 105 -2.88 -8.01 9.06
CA SER A 105 -1.99 -7.37 10.01
C SER A 105 -1.64 -5.97 9.49
N PRO A 106 -1.91 -4.88 10.22
CA PRO A 106 -2.58 -4.79 11.54
C PRO A 106 -4.06 -5.23 11.51
N PRO A 107 -4.64 -5.64 12.65
CA PRO A 107 -6.03 -6.11 12.70
C PRO A 107 -7.03 -5.02 12.26
N LEU A 108 -8.11 -5.45 11.62
CA LEU A 108 -9.18 -4.55 11.17
C LEU A 108 -10.05 -4.10 12.36
N PRO A 109 -10.64 -2.90 12.31
CA PRO A 109 -11.51 -2.39 13.38
C PRO A 109 -12.73 -3.27 13.63
N SER A 110 -13.25 -3.99 12.62
CA SER A 110 -14.34 -4.96 12.80
C SER A 110 -13.93 -6.17 13.65
N GLN A 111 -12.69 -6.64 13.52
CA GLN A 111 -12.12 -7.73 14.31
C GLN A 111 -11.75 -7.28 15.74
N ALA A 112 -11.33 -6.02 15.89
CA ALA A 112 -11.05 -5.42 17.20
C ALA A 112 -12.32 -5.18 18.04
N LYS A 113 -13.49 -5.06 17.40
CA LYS A 113 -14.78 -4.92 18.10
C LYS A 113 -15.38 -6.27 18.49
N SER A 114 -15.20 -7.33 17.70
CA SER A 114 -15.63 -8.68 18.10
C SER A 114 -14.82 -9.23 19.27
N SER A 115 -13.66 -8.64 19.58
CA SER A 115 -12.88 -8.95 20.79
C SER A 115 -13.37 -8.19 22.03
N LEU A 116 -14.31 -7.25 21.90
CA LEU A 116 -14.91 -6.49 23.01
C LEU A 116 -16.33 -6.97 23.38
N THR A 117 -16.99 -7.70 22.49
CA THR A 117 -18.22 -8.44 22.81
C THR A 117 -17.82 -9.85 23.23
N ASN A 118 -18.29 -10.30 24.39
CA ASN A 118 -18.02 -11.63 24.98
C ASN A 118 -18.60 -12.78 24.12
N GLU A 119 -18.11 -12.95 22.90
CA GLU A 119 -18.30 -14.15 22.11
C GLU A 119 -16.95 -14.87 22.05
N GLU A 120 -16.90 -16.01 22.74
CA GLU A 120 -15.77 -16.91 22.84
C GLU A 120 -15.36 -17.42 21.46
N ASP A 121 -14.45 -16.70 20.82
CA ASP A 121 -13.84 -17.15 19.57
C ASP A 121 -12.33 -17.31 19.74
N ASN A 122 -11.94 -18.31 20.55
CA ASN A 122 -10.64 -19.01 20.64
C ASN A 122 -9.32 -18.31 20.23
N GLY A 123 -9.21 -16.99 20.30
CA GLY A 123 -8.01 -16.23 19.90
C GLY A 123 -7.52 -16.50 18.47
N GLN A 124 -8.32 -17.17 17.62
CA GLN A 124 -7.88 -17.59 16.30
C GLN A 124 -8.01 -16.45 15.29
N PRO A 125 -6.94 -16.14 14.53
CA PRO A 125 -6.97 -15.06 13.57
C PRO A 125 -7.95 -15.38 12.43
N LYS A 126 -9.05 -14.64 12.35
CA LYS A 126 -10.09 -14.87 11.33
C LYS A 126 -9.60 -14.45 9.94
N PRO A 127 -9.70 -15.33 8.93
CA PRO A 127 -9.42 -14.96 7.56
C PRO A 127 -10.49 -13.99 7.04
N VAL A 128 -10.06 -12.85 6.49
CA VAL A 128 -10.95 -11.83 5.92
C VAL A 128 -10.73 -11.76 4.41
N PRO A 129 -11.81 -11.79 3.60
CA PRO A 129 -11.71 -11.50 2.17
C PRO A 129 -11.29 -10.05 1.93
N MET A 130 -10.21 -9.88 1.18
CA MET A 130 -9.64 -8.60 0.76
C MET A 130 -9.75 -8.45 -0.74
N LEU A 131 -10.00 -7.22 -1.18
CA LEU A 131 -10.04 -6.86 -2.59
C LEU A 131 -9.06 -5.72 -2.84
N ILE A 132 -8.16 -5.94 -3.78
CA ILE A 132 -7.16 -4.99 -4.25
C ILE A 132 -7.61 -4.51 -5.61
N ARG A 133 -7.94 -3.23 -5.71
CA ARG A 133 -8.32 -2.60 -6.97
C ARG A 133 -7.14 -1.81 -7.52
N VAL A 134 -6.74 -2.12 -8.74
CA VAL A 134 -5.75 -1.34 -9.49
C VAL A 134 -6.44 -0.48 -10.54
N LYS A 135 -5.70 0.50 -11.09
CA LYS A 135 -6.23 1.49 -12.02
C LYS A 135 -6.59 0.87 -13.38
N THR A 136 -5.76 -0.03 -13.87
CA THR A 136 -5.85 -0.67 -15.19
C THR A 136 -6.09 -2.17 -15.05
N GLU A 137 -6.72 -2.79 -16.04
CA GLU A 137 -6.90 -4.24 -16.06
C GLU A 137 -5.58 -4.95 -16.37
N GLU A 138 -4.77 -4.37 -17.24
CA GLU A 138 -3.42 -4.85 -17.55
C GLU A 138 -2.55 -4.88 -16.30
N GLY A 139 -2.65 -3.85 -15.45
CA GLY A 139 -1.93 -3.82 -14.18
C GLY A 139 -2.42 -4.86 -13.18
N ALA A 140 -3.67 -5.33 -13.31
CA ALA A 140 -4.20 -6.41 -12.48
C ALA A 140 -3.62 -7.75 -12.93
N THR A 141 -3.56 -7.98 -14.24
CA THR A 141 -2.93 -9.17 -14.83
C THR A 141 -1.44 -9.22 -14.53
N GLU A 142 -0.73 -8.11 -14.64
CA GLU A 142 0.69 -8.03 -14.29
C GLU A 142 0.91 -8.31 -12.80
N LEU A 143 0.11 -7.70 -11.91
CA LEU A 143 0.16 -7.97 -10.47
C LEU A 143 -0.07 -9.46 -10.18
N LEU A 144 -1.08 -10.09 -10.80
CA LEU A 144 -1.35 -11.51 -10.64
C LEU A 144 -0.16 -12.36 -11.10
N SER A 145 0.40 -12.04 -12.26
CA SER A 145 1.57 -12.75 -12.81
C SER A 145 2.79 -12.66 -11.88
N GLN A 146 3.06 -11.49 -11.30
CA GLN A 146 4.14 -11.31 -10.33
C GLN A 146 3.89 -12.08 -9.04
N MET A 147 2.65 -12.10 -8.55
CA MET A 147 2.28 -12.91 -7.39
C MET A 147 2.48 -14.40 -7.68
N ASP A 148 2.05 -14.91 -8.83
CA ASP A 148 2.16 -16.32 -9.21
C ASP A 148 3.62 -16.75 -9.45
N LEU A 149 4.45 -15.87 -10.02
CA LEU A 149 5.88 -16.08 -10.20
C LEU A 149 6.57 -16.35 -8.86
N HIS A 150 6.29 -15.53 -7.85
CA HIS A 150 6.89 -15.67 -6.52
C HIS A 150 6.19 -16.69 -5.63
N ARG A 151 4.97 -17.09 -5.97
CA ARG A 151 4.24 -18.19 -5.34
C ARG A 151 4.82 -19.54 -5.76
N GLY A 152 5.79 -19.61 -6.66
CA GLY A 152 6.45 -20.86 -7.05
C GLY A 152 5.44 -21.90 -7.53
N VAL A 153 4.48 -21.47 -8.36
CA VAL A 153 3.53 -22.36 -9.02
C VAL A 153 4.33 -23.21 -10.01
N SER A 154 4.79 -24.36 -9.55
CA SER A 154 5.04 -25.49 -10.42
C SER A 154 3.71 -25.81 -11.07
N THR A 155 3.54 -25.38 -12.31
CA THR A 155 2.54 -25.89 -13.24
C THR A 155 2.66 -27.41 -13.24
N ASN A 156 1.80 -28.11 -12.51
CA ASN A 156 1.57 -29.51 -12.79
C ASN A 156 0.71 -29.53 -14.06
N SER A 157 1.33 -30.05 -15.11
CA SER A 157 0.80 -30.33 -16.44
C SER A 157 -0.48 -31.16 -16.43
#